data_AF-A0A2V3VVN6-F1
#
_entry.id   AF-A0A2V3VVN6-F1
#
_cell.length_a   1.000
_cell.length_b   1.000
_cell.length_c   1.000
_cell.angle_alpha   90.00
_cell.angle_beta   90.00
_cell.angle_gamma   90.00
#
_symmetry.space_group_name_H-M   'P 1'
#
loop_
_entity.id
_entity.type
_entity.pdbx_description
1 polymer ?
#
loop_
_entity_poly.entity_id
_entity_poly.type
_entity_poly.pdbx_seq_one_letter_code
_entity_poly.pdbx_strand_id
1 'polypeptide(L)' 'MAVEFNSTTMKKLVESDKYLNFVYNDFMKQVNDEERVLRILFNSNVLEDSVITDRYVQLNK' A
#
# COMPACT_ATOMS: atom_id res chain seq x y z
N MET A 1 9.90 -13.81 -7.67
CA MET A 1 9.21 -13.96 -6.37
C MET A 1 7.90 -13.22 -6.49
N ALA A 2 6.77 -13.84 -6.16
CA ALA A 2 5.51 -13.11 -6.08
C ALA A 2 5.50 -12.31 -4.76
N VAL A 3 5.22 -11.01 -4.83
CA VAL A 3 5.06 -10.18 -3.63
C VAL A 3 3.65 -10.43 -3.11
N GLU A 4 3.54 -10.80 -1.83
CA GLU A 4 2.26 -11.09 -1.18
C GLU A 4 1.76 -9.89 -0.37
N PHE A 5 0.44 -9.75 -0.29
CA PHE A 5 -0.19 -8.69 0.49
C PHE A 5 -0.06 -8.94 2.00
N ASN A 6 0.50 -7.95 2.68
CA ASN A 6 0.55 -7.81 4.13
C ASN A 6 0.04 -6.41 4.52
N SER A 7 -1.03 -6.36 5.31
CA SER A 7 -1.70 -5.11 5.72
C SER A 7 -0.81 -4.22 6.59
N THR A 8 -0.07 -4.81 7.54
CA THR A 8 0.87 -4.07 8.41
C THR A 8 1.98 -3.41 7.61
N THR A 9 2.60 -4.15 6.68
CA THR A 9 3.65 -3.62 5.79
C THR A 9 3.09 -2.54 4.87
N MET A 10 1.90 -2.75 4.30
CA MET A 10 1.25 -1.75 3.45
C MET A 10 0.94 -0.47 4.22
N LYS A 11 0.46 -0.59 5.45
CA LYS A 11 0.18 0.56 6.31
C LYS A 11 1.44 1.37 6.63
N LYS A 12 2.54 0.70 6.97
CA LYS A 12 3.86 1.35 7.14
C LYS A 12 4.30 2.08 5.86
N LEU A 13 4.12 1.44 4.69
CA LEU A 13 4.47 2.05 3.41
C LEU A 13 3.63 3.32 3.16
N VAL A 14 2.32 3.24 3.36
CA VAL A 14 1.38 4.37 3.26
C VAL A 14 1.79 5.51 4.20
N GLU A 15 2.12 5.21 5.46
CA GLU A 15 2.53 6.23 6.42
C GLU A 15 3.86 6.91 6.03
N SER A 16 4.77 6.18 5.38
CA SER A 16 6.08 6.67 4.94
C SER A 16 6.06 7.46 3.62
N ASP A 17 5.02 7.28 2.80
CA ASP A 17 4.94 7.83 1.45
C ASP A 17 3.80 8.84 1.32
N LYS A 18 4.13 10.09 1.01
CA LYS A 18 3.14 11.18 0.97
C LYS A 18 2.04 10.96 -0.07
N TYR A 19 2.38 10.37 -1.22
CA TYR A 19 1.40 10.10 -2.27
C TYR A 19 0.46 8.99 -1.84
N LEU A 20 1.00 7.86 -1.36
CA LEU A 20 0.17 6.76 -0.89
C LEU A 20 -0.70 7.17 0.31
N ASN A 21 -0.19 7.99 1.23
CA ASN A 21 -0.96 8.56 2.33
C ASN A 21 -2.13 9.42 1.82
N PHE A 22 -1.88 10.28 0.84
CA PHE A 22 -2.93 11.10 0.23
C PHE A 22 -4.03 10.25 -0.39
N VAL A 23 -3.68 9.26 -1.23
CA VAL A 23 -4.66 8.38 -1.88
C VAL A 23 -5.39 7.51 -0.86
N TYR A 24 -4.68 6.99 0.15
CA TYR A 24 -5.27 6.25 1.27
C TYR A 24 -6.36 7.05 1.98
N ASN A 25 -6.07 8.30 2.34
CA ASN A 25 -7.03 9.16 3.02
C ASN A 25 -8.25 9.49 2.14
N ASP A 26 -8.07 9.61 0.83
CA ASP A 26 -9.18 9.82 -0.09
C ASP A 26 -10.09 8.58 -0.18
N PHE A 27 -9.49 7.40 -0.36
CA PHE A 27 -10.25 6.15 -0.40
C PHE A 27 -10.91 5.79 0.94
N MET A 28 -10.29 6.10 2.07
CA MET A 28 -10.91 5.90 3.38
C MET A 28 -12.18 6.72 3.57
N LYS A 29 -12.28 7.92 2.97
CA LYS A 29 -13.52 8.71 3.00
C LYS A 29 -14.65 8.10 2.19
N GLN A 30 -14.33 7.31 1.15
CA GLN A 30 -15.30 6.73 0.24
C GLN A 30 -15.72 5.31 0.65
N VAL A 31 -14.75 4.47 1.01
CA VAL A 31 -14.94 3.04 1.27
C VAL A 31 -15.11 2.74 2.76
N ASN A 32 -14.44 3.52 3.63
CA ASN A 32 -14.42 3.34 5.09
C ASN A 32 -14.10 1.91 5.56
N ASP A 33 -13.21 1.22 4.84
CA ASP A 33 -12.71 -0.12 5.15
C ASP A 33 -11.20 -0.16 4.91
N GLU A 34 -10.41 -0.12 5.99
CA GLU A 34 -8.96 -0.03 5.94
C GLU A 34 -8.33 -1.21 5.19
N GLU A 35 -8.75 -2.45 5.44
CA GLU A 35 -8.14 -3.61 4.79
C GLU A 35 -8.40 -3.58 3.28
N ARG A 36 -9.64 -3.26 2.89
CA ARG A 36 -10.00 -3.15 1.48
C ARG A 36 -9.22 -2.04 0.78
N VAL A 37 -9.08 -0.87 1.40
CA VAL A 37 -8.31 0.24 0.85
C VAL A 37 -6.83 -0.13 0.69
N LEU A 38 -6.23 -0.76 1.70
CA LEU A 38 -4.84 -1.21 1.63
C LEU A 38 -4.62 -2.24 0.51
N ARG A 39 -5.58 -3.16 0.28
CA ARG A 39 -5.51 -4.12 -0.84
C ARG A 39 -5.59 -3.43 -2.20
N ILE A 40 -6.45 -2.43 -2.35
CA ILE A 40 -6.54 -1.64 -3.58
C ILE A 40 -5.20 -0.94 -3.85
N LEU A 41 -4.64 -0.26 -2.85
CA LEU A 41 -3.36 0.44 -3.01
C LEU A 41 -2.21 -0.51 -3.34
N PHE A 42 -2.18 -1.69 -2.71
CA PHE A 42 -1.20 -2.73 -3.03
C PHE A 42 -1.30 -3.16 -4.49
N ASN A 43 -2.49 -3.51 -4.95
CA ASN A 43 -2.67 -3.98 -6.33
C ASN A 43 -2.33 -2.89 -7.36
N SER A 44 -2.75 -1.65 -7.12
CA SER A 44 -2.59 -0.54 -8.07
C SER A 44 -1.22 0.14 -8.05
N ASN A 45 -0.45 0.03 -6.96
CA ASN A 45 0.81 0.78 -6.82
C ASN A 45 2.00 -0.11 -6.44
N VAL A 46 1.79 -1.23 -5.76
CA VAL A 46 2.89 -2.12 -5.38
C VAL A 46 3.13 -3.15 -6.47
N LEU A 47 2.12 -3.75 -7.08
CA LEU A 47 2.34 -4.79 -8.11
C LEU A 47 2.79 -4.23 -9.47
N GLU A 48 2.46 -2.98 -9.77
CA GLU A 48 2.69 -2.37 -11.09
C GLU A 48 3.92 -1.46 -11.17
N ASP A 49 4.49 -1.05 -10.03
CA ASP A 49 5.65 -0.16 -9.96
C ASP A 49 6.82 -0.84 -9.21
N SER A 50 7.94 -1.06 -9.92
CA SER A 50 9.11 -1.75 -9.38
C SER A 50 9.78 -1.00 -8.22
N VAL A 51 9.74 0.34 -8.21
CA VAL A 51 10.35 1.15 -7.14
C VAL A 51 9.53 1.03 -5.86
N ILE A 52 8.20 1.10 -5.99
CA ILE A 52 7.30 0.91 -4.86
C ILE A 52 7.34 -0.55 -4.37
N THR A 53 7.44 -1.52 -5.30
CA THR A 53 7.67 -2.94 -4.99
C THR A 53 8.88 -3.12 -4.09
N ASP A 54 10.03 -2.56 -4.47
CA ASP A 54 11.28 -2.73 -3.73
C ASP A 54 11.19 -2.12 -2.33
N ARG A 55 10.58 -0.95 -2.19
CA ARG A 55 10.32 -0.32 -0.88
C ARG A 55 9.40 -1.18 -0.01
N TYR A 56 8.35 -1.75 -0.60
CA TYR A 56 7.44 -2.65 0.10
C TYR A 56 8.17 -3.91 0.61
N VAL A 57 8.97 -4.55 -0.25
CA VAL A 57 9.74 -5.75 0.11
C VAL A 57 10.76 -5.46 1.21
N GLN A 58 11.39 -4.27 1.22
CA GLN A 58 12.30 -3.87 2.29
C GLN A 58 11.60 -3.71 3.64
N LEU A 59 10.36 -3.21 3.66
CA LEU A 59 9.57 -3.05 4.89
C LEU A 59 8.97 -4.37 5.41
N ASN A 60 8.90 -5.40 4.56
CA ASN A 60 8.36 -6.71 4.90
C ASN A 60 9.40 -7.69 5.48
N LYS A 61 10.67 -7.29 5.54
CA LYS A 61 11.77 -8.03 6.16
C LYS A 61 11.90 -7.68 7.63
#